data_AF-A0A2Z2NL44-F1
#
_entry.id   AF-A0A2Z2NL44-F1
#
_cell.length_a   1.000
_cell.length_b   1.000
_cell.length_c   1.000
_cell.angle_alpha   90.00
_cell.angle_beta   90.00
_cell.angle_gamma   90.00
#
_symmetry.space_group_name_H-M   'P 1'
#
loop_
_entity.id
_entity.type
_entity.pdbx_description
1 polymer ?
#
loop_
_entity_poly.entity_id
_entity_poly.type
_entity_poly.pdbx_seq_one_letter_code
_entity_poly.pdbx_strand_id
1 'polypeptide(L)'
;MRGAIAVSANLDGIEFVTGQEMLTLYQFNTNAAKHYFCSACGIYTHHQRRSNPDQFGVNVSCIEGVSPFDFKEVVVNDGVNHPTDENSGSLIAGVLRYSET
;
A
#
# COMPACT_ATOMS: atom_id res chain seq x y z
N MET A 1 7.86 6.31 0.56
CA MET A 1 6.57 5.73 1.01
C MET A 1 5.68 6.89 1.45
N ARG A 2 4.43 7.02 0.97
CA ARG A 2 3.52 8.13 1.39
C ARG A 2 2.87 7.90 2.78
N GLY A 3 3.49 7.08 3.63
CA GLY A 3 3.05 6.86 5.02
C GLY A 3 1.72 6.12 5.21
N ALA A 4 1.17 5.49 4.18
CA ALA A 4 -0.11 4.77 4.29
C ALA A 4 0.08 3.38 4.92
N ILE A 5 -0.87 2.98 5.78
CA ILE A 5 -1.04 1.59 6.18
C ILE A 5 -1.81 0.89 5.06
N ALA A 6 -1.27 -0.23 4.58
CA ALA A 6 -1.87 -0.98 3.48
C ALA A 6 -2.22 -2.41 3.89
N VAL A 7 -3.45 -2.84 3.57
CA VAL A 7 -3.91 -4.23 3.70
C VAL A 7 -3.90 -4.92 2.34
N SER A 8 -3.88 -6.26 2.33
CA SER A 8 -3.86 -7.03 1.09
C SER A 8 -5.26 -7.43 0.64
N ALA A 9 -5.49 -7.37 -0.67
CA ALA A 9 -6.61 -7.99 -1.35
C ALA A 9 -6.09 -8.75 -2.58
N ASN A 10 -6.73 -9.85 -2.96
CA ASN A 10 -6.45 -10.50 -4.24
C ASN A 10 -6.92 -9.60 -5.40
N LEU A 11 -6.49 -9.89 -6.64
CA LEU A 11 -6.90 -9.09 -7.81
C LEU A 11 -8.42 -9.04 -8.01
N ASP A 12 -9.13 -10.10 -7.64
CA ASP A 12 -10.59 -10.21 -7.68
C ASP A 12 -11.27 -9.75 -6.37
N GLY A 13 -10.49 -9.32 -5.38
CA GLY A 13 -10.98 -8.86 -4.09
C GLY A 13 -11.40 -7.38 -4.06
N ILE A 14 -11.28 -6.65 -5.18
CA ILE A 14 -11.73 -5.26 -5.31
C ILE A 14 -12.55 -5.07 -6.59
N GLU A 15 -13.54 -4.19 -6.51
CA GLU A 15 -14.35 -3.73 -7.64
C GLU A 15 -14.30 -2.20 -7.73
N PHE A 16 -14.09 -1.66 -8.93
CA PHE A 16 -14.13 -0.22 -9.17
C PHE A 16 -15.55 0.20 -9.56
N VAL A 17 -16.30 0.69 -8.57
CA VAL A 17 -17.69 1.12 -8.79
C VAL A 17 -17.75 2.45 -9.55
N THR A 18 -16.87 3.41 -9.23
CA THR A 18 -16.78 4.73 -9.87
C THR A 18 -15.36 5.31 -9.81
N GLY A 19 -15.08 6.34 -10.62
CA GLY A 19 -13.87 7.16 -10.50
C GLY A 19 -12.57 6.51 -10.97
N GLN A 20 -12.65 5.37 -11.67
CA GLN A 20 -11.48 4.67 -12.18
C GLN A 20 -10.72 5.53 -13.21
N GLU A 21 -11.43 6.34 -13.99
CA GLU A 21 -10.88 7.31 -14.94
C GLU A 21 -10.06 8.42 -14.28
N MET A 22 -10.28 8.66 -12.98
CA MET A 22 -9.54 9.66 -12.20
C MET A 22 -8.26 9.08 -11.59
N LEU A 23 -7.99 7.79 -11.75
CA LEU A 23 -6.78 7.16 -11.24
C LEU A 23 -5.58 7.46 -12.15
N THR A 24 -4.52 7.97 -11.54
CA THR A 24 -3.21 8.12 -12.19
C THR A 24 -2.32 6.95 -11.82
N LEU A 25 -1.74 6.32 -12.84
CA LEU A 25 -0.76 5.24 -12.69
C LEU A 25 0.65 5.85 -12.51
N TYR A 26 1.34 5.42 -11.47
CA TYR A 26 2.74 5.69 -11.22
C TYR A 26 3.53 4.38 -11.13
N GLN A 27 4.58 4.28 -11.94
CA GLN A 27 5.50 3.16 -12.00
C GLN A 27 6.93 3.72 -11.97
N PHE A 28 7.85 2.96 -11.38
CA PHE A 28 9.26 3.32 -11.30
C PHE A 28 10.14 2.07 -11.26
N ASN A 29 11.46 2.27 -11.43
CA ASN A 29 12.47 1.21 -11.44
C ASN A 29 12.13 0.09 -12.44
N THR A 30 11.77 -1.11 -11.96
CA THR A 30 11.41 -2.26 -12.80
C THR A 30 10.04 -2.14 -13.47
N ASN A 31 9.26 -1.11 -13.10
CA ASN A 31 7.88 -0.90 -13.54
C ASN A 31 6.92 -2.06 -13.20
N ALA A 32 7.31 -2.99 -12.32
CA ALA A 32 6.48 -4.14 -11.94
C ALA A 32 5.31 -3.76 -11.03
N ALA A 33 5.57 -2.96 -9.98
CA ALA A 33 4.51 -2.41 -9.14
C ALA A 33 3.74 -1.31 -9.89
N LYS A 34 2.42 -1.31 -9.74
CA LYS A 34 1.53 -0.29 -10.32
C LYS A 34 0.86 0.49 -9.21
N HIS A 35 1.31 1.71 -8.92
CA HIS A 35 0.75 2.54 -7.87
C HIS A 35 -0.33 3.46 -8.42
N TYR A 36 -1.51 3.48 -7.79
CA TYR A 36 -2.63 4.31 -8.22
C TYR A 36 -2.96 5.38 -7.18
N PHE A 37 -3.23 6.59 -7.65
CA PHE A 37 -3.72 7.69 -6.82
C PHE A 37 -4.74 8.54 -7.59
N CYS A 38 -5.64 9.19 -6.89
CA CYS A 38 -6.61 10.09 -7.50
C CYS A 38 -5.91 11.36 -8.04
N SER A 39 -6.13 11.68 -9.31
CA SER A 39 -5.57 12.88 -9.96
C SER A 39 -6.10 14.19 -9.37
N ALA A 40 -7.33 14.19 -8.83
CA ALA A 40 -7.97 15.37 -8.29
C ALA A 40 -7.54 15.69 -6.84
N CYS A 41 -7.57 14.70 -5.95
CA CYS A 41 -7.26 14.91 -4.52
C CYS A 41 -5.88 14.40 -4.08
N GLY A 42 -5.16 13.66 -4.94
CA GLY A 42 -3.83 13.15 -4.65
C GLY A 42 -3.77 11.95 -3.69
N ILE A 43 -4.93 11.45 -3.23
CA ILE A 43 -5.01 10.30 -2.32
C ILE A 43 -4.56 9.02 -3.05
N TYR A 44 -3.59 8.35 -2.43
CA TYR A 44 -3.18 7.00 -2.81
C TYR A 44 -4.26 6.01 -2.38
N THR A 45 -4.84 5.29 -3.34
CA THR A 45 -5.94 4.33 -3.09
C THR A 45 -5.39 2.92 -2.93
N HIS A 46 -4.65 2.44 -3.91
CA HIS A 46 -4.11 1.08 -3.93
C HIS A 46 -2.90 0.97 -4.86
N HIS A 47 -2.21 -0.16 -4.80
CA HIS A 47 -1.19 -0.53 -5.78
C HIS A 47 -1.17 -2.04 -6.04
N GLN A 48 -0.90 -2.45 -7.27
CA GLN A 48 -0.53 -3.84 -7.56
C GLN A 48 0.89 -4.07 -7.06
N ARG A 49 1.09 -5.09 -6.22
CA ARG A 49 2.37 -5.31 -5.54
C ARG A 49 3.40 -5.90 -6.51
N ARG A 50 4.67 -5.52 -6.32
CA ARG A 50 5.80 -6.18 -6.98
C ARG A 50 6.10 -7.54 -6.35
N SER A 51 6.04 -7.64 -5.02
CA SER A 51 6.37 -8.88 -4.28
C SER A 51 5.37 -10.02 -4.53
N ASN A 52 4.12 -9.68 -4.80
CA ASN A 52 3.09 -10.61 -5.20
C ASN A 52 2.16 -9.94 -6.24
N PRO A 53 2.39 -10.18 -7.55
CA PRO A 53 1.58 -9.58 -8.61
C PRO A 53 0.09 -9.93 -8.57
N ASP A 54 -0.31 -11.00 -7.86
CA ASP A 54 -1.71 -11.42 -7.71
C ASP A 54 -2.43 -10.70 -6.55
N GLN A 55 -1.79 -9.67 -5.97
CA GLN A 55 -2.35 -8.91 -4.87
C GLN A 55 -2.25 -7.40 -5.08
N PHE A 56 -3.27 -6.72 -4.57
CA PHE A 56 -3.24 -5.31 -4.27
C PHE A 56 -2.79 -5.05 -2.83
N GLY A 57 -2.11 -3.94 -2.62
CA GLY A 57 -2.07 -3.25 -1.33
C GLY A 57 -3.06 -2.09 -1.36
N VAL A 58 -4.04 -2.09 -0.45
CA VAL A 58 -5.12 -1.09 -0.37
C VAL A 58 -4.90 -0.20 0.84
N ASN A 59 -4.99 1.12 0.66
CA ASN A 59 -4.89 2.09 1.74
C ASN A 59 -6.08 1.94 2.71
N VAL A 60 -5.81 1.64 3.98
CA VAL A 60 -6.87 1.42 4.99
C VAL A 60 -7.72 2.66 5.21
N SER A 61 -7.16 3.86 5.05
CA SER A 61 -7.89 5.12 5.18
C SER A 61 -8.92 5.36 4.06
N CYS A 62 -8.92 4.53 3.02
CA CYS A 62 -9.94 4.54 1.97
C CYS A 62 -11.08 3.53 2.24
N ILE A 63 -11.01 2.75 3.32
CA ILE A 63 -12.04 1.78 3.70
C ILE A 63 -13.00 2.46 4.67
N GLU A 64 -14.29 2.42 4.37
CA GLU A 64 -15.31 3.01 5.23
C GLU A 64 -15.26 2.41 6.65
N GLY A 65 -15.30 3.28 7.66
CA GLY A 65 -15.26 2.88 9.07
C GLY A 65 -13.89 2.42 9.56
N VAL A 66 -12.82 2.54 8.76
CA VAL A 66 -11.45 2.16 9.16
C VAL A 66 -10.56 3.39 9.26
N SER A 67 -9.95 3.56 10.43
CA SER A 67 -8.96 4.57 10.73
C SER A 67 -7.56 3.95 10.76
N PRO A 68 -6.51 4.67 10.30
CA PRO A 68 -5.13 4.21 10.51
C PRO A 68 -4.75 4.11 12.01
N PHE A 69 -5.53 4.73 12.89
CA PHE A 69 -5.34 4.68 14.34
C PHE A 69 -6.04 3.48 15.01
N ASP A 70 -6.81 2.68 14.27
CA ASP A 70 -7.43 1.45 14.82
C ASP A 70 -6.38 0.33 15.05
N PHE A 71 -5.17 0.51 14.51
CA PHE A 71 -4.07 -0.44 14.63
C PHE A 71 -3.14 -0.05 15.78
N LYS A 72 -3.13 -0.85 16.86
CA LYS A 72 -2.22 -0.63 18.00
C LYS A 72 -0.75 -0.72 17.62
N GLU A 73 -0.42 -1.65 16.72
CA GLU A 73 0.94 -1.87 16.23
C GLU A 73 0.94 -2.12 14.72
N VAL A 74 1.90 -1.53 14.01
CA VAL A 74 2.07 -1.72 12.56
C VAL A 74 3.55 -1.91 12.24
N VAL A 75 3.87 -2.99 11.53
CA VAL A 75 5.23 -3.25 11.03
C VAL A 75 5.61 -2.22 9.97
N VAL A 76 6.79 -1.63 10.12
CA VAL A 76 7.38 -0.73 9.13
C VAL A 76 8.42 -1.49 8.33
N ASN A 77 8.17 -1.64 7.03
CA ASN A 77 9.16 -2.18 6.10
C ASN A 77 10.26 -1.14 5.84
N ASP A 78 11.50 -1.59 5.62
CA ASP A 78 12.66 -0.71 5.46
C ASP A 78 12.58 0.22 4.22
N GLY A 79 11.80 -0.15 3.22
CA GLY A 79 11.61 0.61 1.98
C GLY A 79 12.86 0.67 1.09
N VAL A 80 13.90 -0.08 1.41
CA VAL A 80 15.18 -0.13 0.68
C VAL A 80 15.35 -1.50 0.03
N ASN A 81 15.12 -2.58 0.78
CA ASN A 81 15.29 -3.94 0.29
C ASN A 81 13.94 -4.53 -0.13
N HIS A 82 13.91 -5.22 -1.27
CA HIS A 82 12.70 -5.92 -1.72
C HIS A 82 12.85 -7.44 -1.56
N PRO A 83 11.80 -8.15 -1.11
CA PRO A 83 11.86 -9.61 -0.87
C PRO A 83 12.25 -10.47 -2.08
N THR A 84 12.09 -9.94 -3.29
CA THR A 84 12.40 -10.65 -4.54
C THR A 84 13.77 -10.29 -5.10
N ASP A 85 14.52 -9.40 -4.44
CA ASP A 85 15.90 -9.07 -4.82
C ASP A 85 16.86 -10.02 -4.09
N GLU A 86 18.06 -10.23 -4.64
CA GLU A 86 19.12 -10.97 -3.94
C GLU A 86 19.61 -10.14 -2.75
N ASN A 87 18.98 -10.30 -1.58
CA ASN A 87 19.34 -9.58 -0.36
C ASN A 87 19.20 -10.45 0.90
N SER A 88 20.15 -10.28 1.83
CA SER A 88 20.32 -11.09 3.05
C SER A 88 19.98 -10.35 4.35
N GLY A 89 19.35 -9.16 4.26
CA GLY A 89 18.99 -8.32 5.41
C GLY A 89 17.54 -8.47 5.88
N SER A 90 17.27 -8.04 7.13
CA SER A 90 15.89 -7.89 7.62
C SER A 90 15.13 -6.85 6.80
N LEU A 91 13.95 -7.20 6.31
CA LEU A 91 13.07 -6.29 5.57
C LEU A 91 12.26 -5.35 6.49
N ILE A 92 12.36 -5.56 7.81
CA ILE A 92 11.64 -4.81 8.83
C ILE A 92 12.59 -3.75 9.41
N ALA A 93 12.19 -2.48 9.32
CA ALA A 93 12.86 -1.35 9.96
C ALA A 93 12.37 -1.09 11.39
N GLY A 94 11.15 -1.49 11.73
CA GLY A 94 10.62 -1.32 13.09
C GLY A 94 9.11 -1.55 13.19
N VAL A 95 8.53 -1.05 14.28
CA VAL A 95 7.09 -1.13 14.58
C VAL A 95 6.61 0.26 15.02
N LEU A 96 5.57 0.78 14.37
CA LEU A 96 4.83 1.95 14.83
C LEU A 96 3.79 1.51 15.86
N ARG A 97 3.68 2.24 16.96
CA ARG A 97 2.72 1.98 18.04
C ARG A 97 1.80 3.17 18.23
N TYR A 98 0.50 2.92 18.27
CA TYR A 98 -0.51 3.91 18.62
C TYR A 98 -1.10 3.62 20.01
N SER A 99 -1.24 4.68 20.81
CA SER A 99 -1.87 4.65 22.13
C SER A 99 -2.75 5.88 22.30
N GLU A 100 -3.98 5.67 22.75
CA GLU A 100 -4.86 6.75 23.20
C GLU A 100 -4.26 7.43 24.44
N THR A 101 -4.55 8.72 24.59
CA THR A 101 -4.14 9.54 25.73
C THR A 101 -5.14 9.47 26.87
#